data_AF-X6DCR7-F1
#
_entry.id   AF-X6DCR7-F1
#
_cell.length_a   1.000
_cell.length_b   1.000
_cell.length_c   1.000
_cell.angle_alpha   90.00
_cell.angle_beta   90.00
_cell.angle_gamma   90.00
#
_symmetry.space_group_name_H-M   'P 1'
#
loop_
_entity.id
_entity.type
_entity.pdbx_description
1 polymer ?
#
loop_
_entity_poly.entity_id
_entity_poly.type
_entity_poly.pdbx_seq_one_letter_code
_entity_poly.pdbx_strand_id
1 'polypeptide(L)' 'MQTVGRLRSHVFSRRANSSFFAIRGDADFGSIDDYLEGLTLSGAKNLHGQLIANCGEFLPIEAPEPFVKAPTDFAPS' A
#
# COMPACT_ATOMS: atom_id res chain seq x y z
N MET A 1 -18.76 -36.11 29.16
CA MET A 1 -17.46 -35.51 28.79
C MET A 1 -17.43 -35.32 27.28
N GLN A 2 -17.71 -34.11 26.79
CA GLN A 2 -17.63 -33.76 25.37
C GLN A 2 -16.33 -32.98 25.14
N THR A 3 -15.49 -33.50 24.26
CA THR A 3 -14.21 -32.90 23.88
C THR A 3 -14.47 -31.67 23.02
N VAL A 4 -14.12 -30.49 23.54
CA VAL A 4 -14.26 -29.22 22.82
C VAL A 4 -13.27 -29.21 21.65
N GLY A 5 -13.80 -29.25 20.43
CA GLY A 5 -13.03 -29.14 19.20
C GLY A 5 -12.34 -27.78 19.12
N ARG A 6 -11.00 -27.80 19.09
CA ARG A 6 -10.16 -26.62 18.88
C ARG A 6 -10.37 -26.10 17.45
N LEU A 7 -11.22 -25.08 17.28
CA LEU A 7 -11.28 -24.31 16.03
C LEU A 7 -9.90 -23.68 15.81
N ARG A 8 -9.13 -24.22 14.86
CA ARG A 8 -7.95 -23.55 14.31
C ARG A 8 -8.46 -22.49 13.35
N SER A 9 -8.49 -21.24 13.77
CA SER A 9 -8.58 -20.07 12.90
C SER A 9 -7.43 -20.13 11.89
N HIS A 10 -7.67 -20.77 10.75
CA HIS A 10 -6.81 -20.64 9.59
C HIS A 10 -7.07 -19.25 9.02
N VAL A 11 -6.37 -18.24 9.55
CA VAL A 11 -6.16 -17.00 8.81
C VAL A 11 -5.36 -17.43 7.57
N PHE A 12 -6.08 -17.59 6.46
CA PHE A 12 -5.52 -17.98 5.18
C PHE A 12 -4.71 -16.79 4.66
N SER A 13 -3.50 -16.62 5.19
CA SER A 13 -2.50 -15.70 4.65
C SER A 13 -2.05 -16.27 3.31
N ARG A 14 -2.81 -15.99 2.25
CA ARG A 14 -2.26 -16.10 0.90
C ARG A 14 -1.12 -15.10 0.86
N ARG A 15 0.12 -15.57 0.74
CA ARG A 15 1.24 -14.70 0.39
C ARG A 15 0.87 -14.02 -0.93
N ALA A 16 0.54 -12.75 -0.85
CA ALA A 16 0.38 -11.93 -2.04
C ALA A 16 1.79 -11.74 -2.62
N ASN A 17 2.11 -12.45 -3.71
CA ASN A 17 3.31 -12.18 -4.51
C ASN A 17 3.12 -10.92 -5.40
N SER A 18 2.02 -10.19 -5.22
CA SER A 18 1.71 -8.94 -5.91
C SER A 18 2.60 -7.81 -5.40
N SER A 19 3.14 -7.03 -6.32
CA SER A 19 3.80 -5.76 -5.99
C SER A 19 2.77 -4.75 -5.50
N PHE A 20 3.11 -3.99 -4.47
CA PHE A 20 2.29 -2.91 -3.92
C PHE A 20 2.91 -1.57 -4.29
N PHE A 21 2.06 -0.64 -4.70
CA PHE A 21 2.45 0.73 -5.02
C PHE A 21 1.61 1.70 -4.19
N ALA A 22 2.30 2.51 -3.40
CA ALA A 22 1.71 3.61 -2.64
C ALA A 22 2.15 4.94 -3.27
N ILE A 23 1.20 5.84 -3.47
CA ILE A 23 1.45 7.20 -3.95
C ILE A 23 0.86 8.19 -2.95
N ARG A 24 1.58 9.27 -2.65
CA ARG A 24 1.16 10.31 -1.72
C ARG A 24 1.65 11.68 -2.18
N GLY A 25 0.95 12.74 -1.78
CA GLY A 25 1.40 14.11 -1.97
C GLY A 25 2.40 14.50 -0.87
N ASP A 26 3.42 15.27 -1.21
CA ASP A 26 4.43 15.73 -0.24
C ASP A 26 3.89 16.75 0.78
N ALA A 27 2.78 17.42 0.47
CA ALA A 27 2.11 18.37 1.36
C ALA A 27 1.00 17.73 2.20
N ASP A 28 0.78 16.42 2.04
CA ASP A 28 -0.22 15.66 2.81
C ASP A 28 0.29 15.32 4.23
N PHE A 29 -0.60 15.09 5.19
CA PHE A 29 -0.23 14.87 6.59
C PHE A 29 0.31 13.47 6.85
N GLY A 30 1.57 13.34 7.26
CA GLY A 30 2.16 12.06 7.64
C GLY A 30 3.11 11.50 6.59
N SER A 31 3.80 10.41 6.94
CA SER A 31 4.92 9.88 6.16
C SER A 31 4.51 8.70 5.28
N ILE A 32 4.92 8.74 4.02
CA ILE A 32 4.83 7.55 3.14
C ILE A 32 5.69 6.41 3.70
N ASP A 33 6.81 6.72 4.36
CA ASP A 33 7.71 5.71 4.92
C ASP A 33 7.06 4.95 6.07
N ASP A 34 6.33 5.64 6.96
CA ASP A 34 5.59 5.01 8.07
C ASP A 34 4.51 4.05 7.52
N TYR A 35 3.87 4.43 6.42
CA TYR A 35 2.89 3.58 5.74
C TYR A 35 3.54 2.32 5.15
N LEU A 36 4.68 2.47 4.47
CA LEU A 36 5.44 1.34 3.92
C LEU A 36 5.99 0.43 5.02
N GLU A 37 6.42 0.99 6.16
CA GLU A 37 6.84 0.24 7.33
C GLU A 37 5.68 -0.60 7.88
N GLY A 38 4.49 -0.01 8.05
CA GLY A 38 3.29 -0.73 8.49
C GLY A 38 2.93 -1.90 7.58
N LEU A 39 3.01 -1.70 6.26
CA LEU A 39 2.81 -2.77 5.27
C LEU A 39 3.90 -3.85 5.38
N THR A 40 5.16 -3.46 5.58
CA THR A 40 6.27 -4.39 5.77
C THR A 40 6.05 -5.26 7.01
N LEU A 41 5.66 -4.66 8.14
CA LEU A 41 5.35 -5.36 9.39
C LEU A 41 4.16 -6.31 9.25
N SER A 42 3.23 -6.03 8.33
CA SER A 42 2.11 -6.94 8.00
C SER A 42 2.52 -8.15 7.15
N GLY A 43 3.78 -8.21 6.69
CA GLY A 43 4.33 -9.27 5.86
C GLY A 43 4.20 -9.03 4.36
N ALA A 44 3.81 -7.82 3.94
CA ALA A 44 3.83 -7.44 2.53
C ALA A 44 5.28 -7.37 2.02
N LYS A 45 5.45 -7.68 0.74
CA LYS A 45 6.74 -7.69 0.04
C LYS A 45 6.58 -6.93 -1.28
N ASN A 46 7.69 -6.52 -1.89
CA ASN A 46 7.69 -5.78 -3.16
C ASN A 46 6.89 -4.47 -3.06
N LEU A 47 7.18 -3.68 -2.02
CA LEU A 47 6.55 -2.40 -1.77
C LEU A 47 7.31 -1.29 -2.50
N HIS A 48 6.58 -0.39 -3.13
CA HIS A 48 7.11 0.80 -3.78
C HIS A 48 6.30 2.01 -3.32
N GLY A 49 7.00 3.08 -2.93
CA GLY A 49 6.39 4.35 -2.56
C GLY A 49 6.85 5.46 -3.50
N GLN A 50 5.95 6.38 -3.83
CA GLN A 50 6.27 7.59 -4.57
C GLN A 50 5.59 8.81 -3.93
N LEU A 51 6.38 9.88 -3.77
CA LEU A 51 5.85 11.20 -3.43
C LEU A 51 5.67 12.04 -4.70
N ILE A 52 4.56 12.76 -4.79
CA ILE A 52 4.30 13.76 -5.81
C ILE A 52 4.42 15.14 -5.17
N ALA A 53 5.22 16.02 -5.79
CA ALA A 53 5.53 17.31 -5.25
C ALA A 53 4.38 18.32 -5.35
N ASN A 54 4.30 19.24 -4.38
CA ASN A 54 3.34 20.34 -4.28
C ASN A 54 1.87 19.92 -4.31
N CYS A 55 1.54 18.76 -3.74
CA CYS A 55 0.16 18.30 -3.62
C CYS A 55 -0.04 17.57 -2.29
N GLY A 56 -1.29 17.53 -1.83
CA GLY A 56 -1.72 16.96 -0.57
C GLY A 56 -2.70 15.81 -0.75
N GLU A 57 -3.73 15.78 0.10
CA GLU A 57 -4.76 14.74 0.16
C GLU A 57 -5.53 14.56 -1.16
N PHE A 58 -5.70 15.64 -1.94
CA PHE A 58 -6.50 15.62 -3.18
C PHE A 58 -5.65 15.44 -4.43
N LEU A 59 -4.64 14.59 -4.35
CA LEU A 59 -3.66 14.31 -5.40
C LEU A 59 -4.25 14.08 -6.82
N PRO A 60 -5.39 13.37 -7.00
CA PRO A 60 -6.01 13.22 -8.33
C PRO A 60 -6.53 14.52 -8.95
N ILE A 61 -6.81 15.53 -8.13
CA ILE A 61 -7.32 16.85 -8.56
C ILE A 61 -6.17 17.86 -8.65
N GLU A 62 -5.24 17.82 -7.71
CA GLU A 62 -4.12 18.77 -7.60
C GLU A 62 -3.00 18.47 -8.60
N ALA A 63 -2.76 17.19 -8.88
CA ALA A 63 -1.71 16.72 -9.78
C ALA A 63 -2.20 15.55 -10.66
N PRO A 64 -3.21 15.78 -11.53
CA PRO A 64 -3.85 14.70 -12.31
C PRO A 64 -2.86 14.00 -13.26
N GLU A 65 -1.97 14.73 -13.91
CA GLU A 65 -0.96 14.15 -14.80
C GLU A 65 0.04 13.26 -14.05
N PRO A 66 0.72 13.75 -12.98
CA PRO A 66 1.56 12.88 -12.15
C PRO A 66 0.82 11.70 -11.54
N PHE A 67 -0.43 11.90 -11.11
CA PHE A 67 -1.26 10.84 -10.53
C PHE A 67 -1.50 9.68 -11.49
N VAL A 68 -1.81 9.98 -12.76
CA VAL A 68 -2.03 8.94 -13.79
C VAL A 68 -0.71 8.32 -14.22
N LYS A 69 0.35 9.12 -14.35
CA LYS A 69 1.66 8.65 -14.82
C LYS A 69 2.30 7.64 -13.86
N ALA A 70 2.22 7.90 -12.55
CA ALA A 70 2.91 7.10 -11.55
C ALA A 70 2.52 5.60 -11.55
N PRO A 71 1.22 5.22 -11.55
CA PRO A 71 0.82 3.83 -11.72
C PRO A 71 1.23 3.22 -13.07
N THR A 72 1.20 3.99 -14.16
CA THR A 72 1.61 3.52 -15.49
C THR A 72 3.10 3.22 -15.56
N ASP A 73 3.95 4.04 -14.93
CA ASP A 73 5.39 3.79 -14.83
C ASP A 73 5.69 2.56 -13.96
N PHE A 74 4.91 2.35 -12.90
CA PHE A 74 5.06 1.22 -11.99
C PHE A 74 4.67 -0.12 -12.62
N ALA A 75 3.55 -0.15 -13.35
CA ALA A 75 3.02 -1.34 -14.00
C ALA A 75 2.75 -1.05 -15.49
N PRO A 76 3.80 -1.03 -16.34
CA PRO A 76 3.63 -0.83 -17.76
C PRO A 76 2.82 -1.99 -18.35
N SER A 77 1.67 -1.67 -18.94
CA SER A 77 0.74 -2.60 -19.59
C SER A 77 1.18 -2.97 -21.01
#